data_AF-A0A4Q0XI12-F1
#
_entry.id   AF-A0A4Q0XI12-F1
#
_cell.length_a   1.000
_cell.length_b   1.000
_cell.length_c   1.000
_cell.angle_alpha   90.00
_cell.angle_beta   90.00
_cell.angle_gamma   90.00
#
_symmetry.space_group_name_H-M   'P 1'
#
loop_
_entity.id
_entity.type
_entity.pdbx_description
1 polymer ?
#
loop_
_entity_poly.entity_id
_entity_poly.type
_entity_poly.pdbx_seq_one_letter_code
_entity_poly.pdbx_strand_id
1 'polypeptide(L)'
;MTTLSEVTNLLNERGYTKNLNLESTHLVCEGSEMKLFPGEFIVDKHYRFEGPSDPGDEAIVFAISSSKHHLKGVLINGYGVSSESISDEMIQALDERNTENKA
;
A
#
# COMPACT_ATOMS: atom_id res chain seq x y z
N MET A 1 21.45 -4.47 -1.52
CA MET A 1 20.38 -4.08 -0.57
C MET A 1 19.47 -3.17 -1.35
N THR A 2 18.20 -3.54 -1.56
CA THR A 2 17.22 -2.67 -2.20
C THR A 2 16.65 -1.74 -1.14
N THR A 3 16.92 -0.45 -1.25
CA THR A 3 16.41 0.58 -0.34
C THR A 3 14.99 0.99 -0.70
N LEU A 4 14.29 1.64 0.24
CA LEU A 4 12.97 2.23 0.01
C LEU A 4 12.97 3.11 -1.25
N SER A 5 14.01 3.94 -1.40
CA SER A 5 14.19 4.83 -2.54
C SER A 5 14.29 4.07 -3.87
N GLU A 6 15.02 2.95 -3.91
CA GLU A 6 15.15 2.13 -5.12
C GLU A 6 13.82 1.50 -5.53
N VAL A 7 13.06 0.96 -4.57
CA VAL A 7 11.76 0.34 -4.87
C VAL A 7 10.73 1.37 -5.30
N THR A 8 10.69 2.55 -4.66
CA THR A 8 9.84 3.66 -5.10
C THR A 8 10.19 4.11 -6.52
N ASN A 9 11.48 4.14 -6.87
CA ASN A 9 11.91 4.49 -8.23
C ASN A 9 11.50 3.41 -9.25
N LEU A 10 11.71 2.13 -8.92
CA LEU A 10 11.30 0.99 -9.75
C LEU A 10 9.78 0.97 -9.98
N LEU A 11 9.00 1.29 -8.95
CA LEU A 11 7.54 1.38 -9.04
C LEU A 11 7.13 2.54 -9.96
N ASN A 12 7.79 3.69 -9.84
CA ASN A 12 7.60 4.81 -10.77
C ASN A 12 7.90 4.41 -12.22
N GLU A 13 9.01 3.71 -12.49
CA GLU A 13 9.35 3.21 -13.84
C GLU A 13 8.31 2.21 -14.38
N ARG A 14 7.67 1.44 -13.50
CA ARG A 14 6.56 0.53 -13.85
C ARG A 14 5.22 1.23 -14.08
N GLY A 15 5.16 2.55 -13.89
CA GLY A 15 3.96 3.37 -14.05
C GLY A 15 3.14 3.55 -12.78
N TYR A 16 3.65 3.12 -11.62
CA TYR A 16 3.05 3.45 -10.31
C TYR A 16 3.56 4.82 -9.86
N THR A 17 3.05 5.87 -10.51
CA THR A 17 3.44 7.26 -10.26
C THR A 17 2.50 7.98 -9.30
N LYS A 18 1.38 7.34 -8.93
CA LYS A 18 0.43 7.88 -7.97
C LYS A 18 0.83 7.46 -6.57
N ASN A 19 0.87 8.42 -5.65
CA ASN A 19 0.94 8.09 -4.23
C ASN A 19 -0.47 7.84 -3.71
N LEU A 20 -0.64 6.77 -2.94
CA LEU A 20 -1.88 6.41 -2.28
C LEU A 20 -1.68 6.58 -0.78
N ASN A 21 -2.64 7.20 -0.13
CA ASN A 21 -2.72 7.29 1.31
C ASN A 21 -3.82 6.36 1.83
N LEU A 22 -3.53 5.68 2.92
CA LEU A 22 -4.45 4.81 3.62
C LEU A 22 -5.33 5.62 4.54
N GLU A 23 -6.64 5.62 4.29
CA GLU A 23 -7.65 6.17 5.20
C GLU A 23 -8.41 5.04 5.90
N SER A 24 -9.23 5.40 6.89
CA SER A 24 -9.99 4.45 7.70
C SER A 24 -10.93 3.52 6.92
N THR A 25 -11.42 3.94 5.75
CA THR A 25 -12.43 3.19 4.97
C THR A 25 -12.09 3.04 3.48
N HIS A 26 -11.09 3.75 2.98
CA HIS A 26 -10.71 3.77 1.57
C HIS A 26 -9.27 4.23 1.39
N LEU A 27 -8.73 4.13 0.18
CA LEU A 27 -7.47 4.76 -0.19
C LEU A 27 -7.75 6.06 -0.94
N VAL A 28 -6.88 7.05 -0.73
CA VAL A 28 -6.96 8.34 -1.42
C VAL A 28 -5.71 8.55 -2.24
N CYS A 29 -5.87 8.89 -3.51
CA CYS A 29 -4.74 9.29 -4.35
C CYS A 29 -4.23 10.67 -3.94
N GLU A 30 -2.96 10.77 -3.57
CA GLU A 30 -2.31 12.06 -3.35
C GLU A 30 -2.28 12.87 -4.64
N GLY A 31 -2.76 14.12 -4.57
CA GLY A 31 -2.89 15.00 -5.73
C GLY A 31 -4.05 14.64 -6.67
N SER A 32 -5.01 13.79 -6.26
CA SER A 32 -6.26 13.57 -7.00
C SER A 32 -7.41 13.33 -6.01
N GLU A 33 -8.61 13.83 -6.29
CA GLU A 33 -9.79 13.59 -5.43
C GLU A 33 -10.36 12.16 -5.56
N MET A 34 -9.52 11.22 -6.01
CA MET A 34 -9.89 9.86 -6.34
C MET A 34 -9.81 8.98 -5.10
N LYS A 35 -10.92 8.31 -4.83
CA LYS A 35 -11.08 7.40 -3.70
C LYS A 35 -11.19 5.98 -4.24
N LEU A 36 -10.40 5.08 -3.67
CA LEU A 36 -10.41 3.66 -4.01
C LEU A 36 -10.90 2.89 -2.80
N PHE A 37 -12.07 2.29 -2.94
CA PHE A 37 -12.60 1.39 -1.92
C PHE A 37 -11.91 0.02 -1.97
N PRO A 38 -11.91 -0.76 -0.87
CA PRO A 38 -11.28 -2.07 -0.78
C PRO A 38 -11.63 -3.02 -1.95
N GLY A 39 -12.86 -2.97 -2.46
CA GLY A 39 -13.29 -3.75 -3.63
C GLY A 39 -12.95 -3.16 -5.00
N GLU A 40 -12.29 -2.00 -5.07
CA GLU A 40 -11.95 -1.30 -6.32
C GLU A 40 -10.45 -1.31 -6.64
N PHE A 41 -9.62 -1.80 -5.72
CA PHE A 41 -8.18 -1.91 -5.92
C PHE A 41 -7.70 -3.33 -5.63
N ILE A 42 -6.52 -3.65 -6.14
CA ILE A 42 -5.82 -4.91 -5.86
C ILE A 42 -4.38 -4.62 -5.47
N VAL A 43 -3.91 -5.29 -4.43
CA VAL A 43 -2.49 -5.28 -4.05
C VAL A 43 -1.75 -6.24 -4.98
N ASP A 44 -0.93 -5.68 -5.87
CA ASP A 44 -0.10 -6.47 -6.78
C ASP A 44 1.11 -7.03 -6.05
N LYS A 45 1.81 -6.16 -5.28
CA LYS A 45 2.98 -6.52 -4.47
C LYS A 45 3.08 -5.67 -3.22
N HIS A 46 3.77 -6.18 -2.20
CA HIS A 46 4.20 -5.40 -1.05
C HIS A 46 5.69 -5.61 -0.80
N TYR A 47 6.35 -4.59 -0.26
CA TYR A 47 7.76 -4.61 0.10
C TYR A 47 7.89 -4.06 1.52
N ARG A 48 8.32 -4.90 2.44
CA ARG A 48 8.62 -4.48 3.82
C ARG A 48 10.07 -4.00 3.88
N PHE A 49 10.25 -2.82 4.45
CA PHE A 49 11.54 -2.21 4.74
C PHE A 49 11.67 -2.07 6.24
N GLU A 50 12.76 -2.59 6.75
CA GLU A 50 13.21 -2.32 8.11
C GLU A 50 13.95 -0.98 8.06
N GLY A 51 13.43 0.04 8.75
CA GLY A 51 14.05 1.36 8.79
C GLY A 51 15.46 1.27 9.38
N PRO A 52 16.43 2.05 8.85
CA PRO A 52 17.80 2.03 9.35
C PRO A 52 17.96 2.63 10.75
N SER A 53 16.93 3.31 11.27
CA SER A 53 17.04 4.18 12.44
C SER A 53 16.40 3.63 13.71
N ASP A 54 15.39 2.76 13.62
CA ASP A 54 14.78 2.14 14.79
C ASP A 54 14.10 0.82 14.39
N PRO A 55 14.21 -0.27 15.19
CA PRO A 55 13.49 -1.52 14.94
C PRO A 55 11.95 -1.38 15.02
N GLY A 56 11.44 -0.21 15.42
CA GLY A 56 10.03 0.16 15.32
C GLY A 56 9.66 0.96 14.07
N ASP A 57 10.63 1.46 13.29
CA ASP A 57 10.38 2.28 12.09
C ASP A 57 10.29 1.37 10.86
N GLU A 58 9.32 0.46 10.87
CA GLU A 58 9.06 -0.44 9.75
C GLU A 58 8.12 0.24 8.76
N ALA A 59 8.53 0.28 7.49
CA ALA A 59 7.73 0.82 6.41
C ALA A 59 7.37 -0.28 5.41
N ILE A 60 6.11 -0.38 5.03
CA ILE A 60 5.64 -1.30 4.00
C ILE A 60 5.14 -0.52 2.80
N VAL A 61 5.72 -0.80 1.64
CA VAL A 61 5.33 -0.22 0.36
C VAL A 61 4.46 -1.22 -0.38
N PHE A 62 3.17 -0.90 -0.54
CA PHE A 62 2.22 -1.66 -1.32
C PHE A 62 2.09 -1.07 -2.73
N ALA A 63 2.38 -1.87 -3.74
CA ALA A 63 2.08 -1.59 -5.13
C ALA A 63 0.64 -1.97 -5.41
N ILE A 64 -0.23 -0.98 -5.56
CA ILE A 64 -1.66 -1.17 -5.74
C ILE A 64 -2.03 -0.78 -7.16
N SER A 65 -2.89 -1.58 -7.78
CA SER A 65 -3.46 -1.26 -9.08
C SER A 65 -4.97 -1.37 -9.02
N SER A 66 -5.66 -0.48 -9.71
CA SER A 66 -7.11 -0.57 -9.88
C SER A 66 -7.38 -0.96 -11.32
N SER A 67 -7.88 -2.17 -11.52
CA SER A 67 -8.38 -2.61 -12.83
C SER A 67 -9.62 -1.82 -13.24
N LYS A 68 -10.41 -1.37 -12.26
CA LYS A 68 -11.64 -0.61 -12.50
C LYS A 68 -11.35 0.81 -13.02
N HIS A 69 -10.34 1.46 -12.44
CA HIS A 69 -9.97 2.82 -12.79
C HIS A 69 -8.73 2.90 -13.69
N HIS A 70 -8.19 1.74 -14.10
CA HIS A 70 -6.95 1.61 -14.88
C HIS A 70 -5.78 2.45 -14.34
N LEU A 71 -5.67 2.54 -13.01
CA LEU A 71 -4.67 3.35 -12.33
C LEU A 71 -3.72 2.49 -11.52
N LYS A 72 -2.51 2.99 -11.32
CA LYS A 72 -1.46 2.33 -10.54
C LYS A 72 -0.88 3.32 -9.55
N GLY A 73 -0.86 2.92 -8.29
CA GLY A 73 -0.34 3.76 -7.22
C GLY A 73 0.42 2.99 -6.15
N VAL A 74 1.22 3.70 -5.40
CA VAL A 74 2.04 3.19 -4.32
C VAL A 74 1.46 3.68 -3.00
N LEU A 75 1.12 2.74 -2.13
CA LEU A 75 0.75 3.02 -0.75
C LEU A 75 1.96 2.75 0.13
N ILE A 76 2.35 3.72 0.97
CA ILE A 76 3.41 3.55 1.96
C ILE A 76 2.77 3.57 3.35
N ASN A 77 2.89 2.47 4.08
CA ASN A 77 2.35 2.33 5.42
C ASN A 77 3.48 2.17 6.45
N GLY A 78 3.58 3.11 7.39
CA GLY A 78 4.51 3.02 8.52
C GLY A 78 3.86 2.34 9.72
N TYR A 79 4.46 1.26 10.22
CA TYR A 79 4.04 0.53 11.41
C TYR A 79 4.37 1.34 12.69
N GLY A 80 3.72 2.49 12.89
CA GLY A 80 4.04 3.39 14.00
C GLY A 80 2.86 3.90 14.80
N VAL A 81 1.72 4.17 14.16
CA VAL A 81 0.68 4.99 14.84
C VAL A 81 -0.77 4.79 14.36
N SER A 82 -1.02 3.93 13.35
CA SER A 82 -2.33 3.96 12.65
C SER A 82 -3.01 2.60 12.48
N SER A 83 -2.48 1.53 13.09
CA SER A 83 -3.07 0.18 12.97
C SER A 83 -4.46 0.05 13.60
N GLU A 84 -4.86 0.95 14.50
CA GLU A 84 -6.18 0.92 15.15
C GLU A 84 -7.28 1.68 14.36
N SER A 85 -6.94 2.33 13.24
CA SER A 85 -7.87 3.26 12.58
C SER A 85 -8.47 2.78 11.26
N ILE A 86 -8.15 1.57 10.79
CA ILE A 86 -8.67 1.05 9.51
C ILE A 86 -9.76 0.00 9.73
N SER A 87 -10.77 0.03 8.87
CA SER A 87 -11.93 -0.87 8.92
C SER A 87 -11.55 -2.30 8.51
N ASP A 88 -12.27 -3.30 9.00
CA ASP A 88 -12.05 -4.72 8.67
C ASP A 88 -12.03 -4.99 7.15
N GLU A 89 -12.86 -4.28 6.37
CA GLU A 89 -12.87 -4.40 4.90
C GLU A 89 -11.54 -3.98 4.27
N MET A 90 -10.90 -2.94 4.80
CA MET A 90 -9.58 -2.49 4.33
C MET A 90 -8.49 -3.47 4.73
N ILE A 91 -8.56 -4.01 5.95
CA ILE A 91 -7.66 -5.08 6.40
C ILE A 91 -7.79 -6.26 5.45
N GLN A 92 -9.01 -6.70 5.16
CA GLN A 92 -9.28 -7.81 4.26
C GLN A 92 -8.73 -7.52 2.85
N ALA A 93 -9.00 -6.37 2.24
CA ALA A 93 -8.49 -6.06 0.90
C ALA A 93 -6.96 -5.98 0.81
N LEU A 94 -6.28 -5.56 1.89
CA LEU A 94 -4.83 -5.58 1.99
C LEU A 94 -4.28 -7.00 2.29
N ASP A 95 -5.06 -7.83 2.99
CA ASP A 95 -4.74 -9.19 3.42
C ASP A 95 -5.17 -10.28 2.41
N GLU A 96 -6.01 -9.98 1.41
CA GLU A 96 -6.57 -10.93 0.43
C GLU A 96 -5.51 -11.64 -0.44
N ARG A 97 -4.21 -11.35 -0.24
CA ARG A 97 -3.08 -12.17 -0.73
C ARG A 97 -2.10 -12.70 0.32
N ASN A 98 -2.32 -12.42 1.60
CA ASN A 98 -1.61 -13.08 2.72
C ASN A 98 -2.32 -14.37 3.18
N THR A 99 -3.57 -14.60 2.79
CA THR A 99 -4.35 -15.81 3.14
C THR A 99 -4.23 -16.95 2.13
N GLU A 100 -3.02 -17.25 1.66
CA GLU A 100 -2.64 -18.62 1.29
C GLU A 100 -1.85 -19.24 2.46
N ASN A 101 -2.46 -19.40 3.64
CA ASN A 101 -2.03 -20.36 4.69
C ASN A 101 -2.94 -20.29 5.93
N LYS A 102 -4.14 -20.86 5.85
CA LYS A 102 -4.80 -21.47 7.02
C LYS A 102 -5.84 -22.49 6.55
N ALA A 103 -5.33 -23.67 6.19
CA ALA A 103 -6.11 -24.90 6.18
C ALA A 103 -6.08 -25.51 7.60
#